data_AF-W2T6E7-F1
#
_entry.id   AF-W2T6E7-F1
#
_cell.length_a   1.000
_cell.length_b   1.000
_cell.length_c   1.000
_cell.angle_alpha   90.00
_cell.angle_beta   90.00
_cell.angle_gamma   90.00
#
_symmetry.space_group_name_H-M   'P 1'
#
loop_
_entity.id
_entity.type
_entity.pdbx_description
1 polymer ?
#
loop_
_entity_poly.entity_id
_entity_poly.type
_entity_poly.pdbx_seq_one_letter_code
_entity_poly.pdbx_strand_id
1 'polypeptide(L)'
;MGLVDREVFGKDIVCLDSGQSSDFYRDLHDLVDSCPARALHTTHIFYVKEGQRSAVDILDNALNVHNTKPDFCGFLAGLGEGVEIGLHDSWTGHWSTAFSSERKPLEESDAVDHYIIDGVTHALWWADAGCELAFVLPTERSLRVFKQDLASPATSSR
;
A
#
# COMPACT_ATOMS: atom_id res chain seq x y z
N MET A 1 -17.12 -6.62 -23.99
CA MET A 1 -18.11 -7.69 -23.84
C MET A 1 -18.12 -8.05 -22.37
N GLY A 2 -19.12 -7.57 -21.62
CA GLY A 2 -19.16 -7.74 -20.16
C GLY A 2 -19.53 -9.17 -19.79
N LEU A 3 -18.88 -9.71 -18.76
CA LEU A 3 -19.05 -11.08 -18.23
C LEU A 3 -20.46 -11.38 -17.70
N VAL A 4 -21.40 -10.44 -17.79
CA VAL A 4 -22.73 -10.53 -17.17
C VAL A 4 -23.80 -10.30 -18.23
N ASP A 5 -24.60 -11.33 -18.48
CA ASP A 5 -25.87 -11.21 -19.20
C ASP A 5 -26.87 -10.47 -18.31
N ARG A 6 -27.21 -9.24 -18.70
CA ARG A 6 -28.10 -8.36 -17.92
C ARG A 6 -29.54 -8.84 -17.89
N GLU A 7 -29.98 -9.69 -18.82
CA GLU A 7 -31.36 -10.17 -18.85
C GLU A 7 -31.60 -11.26 -17.81
N VAL A 8 -30.56 -12.06 -17.53
CA VAL A 8 -30.57 -13.23 -16.65
C VAL A 8 -30.06 -12.89 -15.23
N PHE A 9 -29.32 -11.79 -15.07
CA PHE A 9 -28.80 -11.34 -13.78
C PHE A 9 -29.91 -11.23 -12.71
N GLY A 10 -29.78 -12.03 -11.64
CA GLY A 10 -30.72 -12.06 -10.52
C GLY A 10 -32.01 -12.87 -10.76
N LYS A 11 -32.14 -13.57 -11.90
CA LYS A 11 -33.31 -14.42 -12.22
C LYS A 11 -32.99 -15.91 -12.23
N ASP A 12 -31.84 -16.30 -12.79
CA ASP A 12 -31.40 -17.70 -12.86
C ASP A 12 -30.00 -17.88 -12.28
N ILE A 13 -29.75 -19.05 -11.71
CA ILE A 13 -28.42 -19.46 -11.24
C ILE A 13 -27.68 -20.09 -12.43
N VAL A 14 -26.53 -19.53 -12.77
CA VAL A 14 -25.64 -20.08 -13.80
C VAL A 14 -24.52 -20.85 -13.10
N CYS A 15 -24.45 -22.16 -13.34
CA CYS A 15 -23.32 -22.96 -12.89
C CYS A 15 -22.08 -22.59 -13.70
N LEU A 16 -20.98 -22.27 -13.03
CA LEU A 16 -19.70 -22.03 -13.67
C LEU A 16 -19.09 -23.39 -14.06
N ASP A 17 -18.66 -23.51 -15.31
CA ASP A 17 -18.02 -24.72 -15.83
C ASP A 17 -16.58 -24.82 -15.31
N SER A 18 -16.31 -25.81 -14.46
CA SER A 18 -14.98 -26.10 -13.92
C SER A 18 -14.19 -27.11 -14.75
N GLY A 19 -14.68 -27.50 -15.94
CA GLY A 19 -14.02 -28.44 -16.85
C GLY A 19 -12.68 -27.96 -17.41
N GLN A 20 -12.46 -26.64 -17.51
CA GLN A 20 -11.16 -26.00 -17.81
C GLN A 20 -10.55 -25.36 -16.56
N SER A 21 -10.43 -26.17 -15.51
CA SER A 21 -10.17 -25.72 -14.14
C SER A 21 -8.95 -24.82 -13.98
N SER A 22 -7.81 -25.12 -14.59
CA SER A 22 -6.56 -24.38 -14.33
C SER A 22 -6.61 -22.93 -14.80
N ASP A 23 -7.10 -22.69 -16.02
CA ASP A 23 -7.16 -21.34 -16.58
C ASP A 23 -8.28 -20.53 -15.91
N PHE A 24 -9.43 -21.17 -15.65
CA PHE A 24 -10.54 -20.55 -14.94
C PHE A 24 -10.15 -20.11 -13.52
N TYR A 25 -9.51 -20.99 -12.73
CA TYR A 25 -9.12 -20.65 -11.36
C TYR A 25 -7.99 -19.63 -11.31
N ARG A 26 -7.06 -19.66 -12.27
CA ARG A 26 -6.04 -18.61 -12.41
C ARG A 26 -6.71 -17.27 -12.68
N ASP A 27 -7.60 -17.19 -13.68
CA ASP A 27 -8.24 -15.93 -14.04
C ASP A 27 -9.15 -15.42 -12.91
N LEU A 28 -9.85 -16.31 -12.19
CA LEU A 28 -10.62 -15.96 -10.99
C LEU A 28 -9.73 -15.36 -9.90
N HIS A 29 -8.58 -15.97 -9.65
CA HIS A 29 -7.62 -15.47 -8.68
C HIS A 29 -7.04 -14.10 -9.09
N ASP A 30 -6.54 -14.02 -10.33
CA ASP A 30 -5.81 -12.87 -10.85
C ASP A 30 -6.70 -11.65 -11.14
N LEU A 31 -7.98 -11.86 -11.44
CA LEU A 31 -8.90 -10.76 -11.82
C LEU A 31 -9.91 -10.41 -10.73
N VAL A 32 -10.29 -11.37 -9.88
CA VAL A 32 -11.38 -11.19 -8.91
C VAL A 32 -10.86 -11.25 -7.49
N ASP A 33 -10.23 -12.35 -7.09
CA ASP A 33 -9.84 -12.54 -5.67
C ASP A 33 -8.71 -11.60 -5.24
N SER A 34 -7.82 -11.26 -6.16
CA SER A 34 -6.75 -10.28 -5.92
C SER A 34 -7.21 -8.82 -6.07
N CYS A 35 -8.46 -8.58 -6.49
CA CYS A 35 -8.99 -7.24 -6.66
C CYS A 35 -9.40 -6.64 -5.31
N PRO A 36 -8.92 -5.44 -4.95
CA PRO A 36 -9.30 -4.79 -3.70
C PRO A 36 -10.79 -4.46 -3.67
N ALA A 37 -11.44 -4.77 -2.55
CA ALA A 37 -12.85 -4.43 -2.35
C ALA A 37 -13.11 -2.92 -2.17
N ARG A 38 -12.04 -2.13 -1.94
CA ARG A 38 -12.08 -0.68 -1.71
C ARG A 38 -11.17 0.04 -2.70
N ALA A 39 -11.43 1.33 -2.93
CA ALA A 39 -10.51 2.17 -3.67
C ALA A 39 -9.22 2.37 -2.86
N LEU A 40 -8.07 2.06 -3.45
CA LEU A 40 -6.77 2.20 -2.80
C LEU A 40 -6.07 3.47 -3.29
N HIS A 41 -5.56 4.29 -2.38
CA HIS A 41 -4.77 5.47 -2.73
C HIS A 41 -3.49 5.58 -1.91
N THR A 42 -2.43 6.05 -2.56
CA THR A 42 -1.17 6.39 -1.90
C THR A 42 -0.91 7.87 -2.02
N THR A 43 -0.75 8.55 -0.88
CA THR A 43 -0.43 9.97 -0.82
C THR A 43 1.02 10.15 -0.39
N HIS A 44 1.81 10.80 -1.25
CA HIS A 44 3.22 11.09 -0.98
C HIS A 44 3.32 12.48 -0.35
N ILE A 45 3.92 12.55 0.85
CA ILE A 45 4.04 13.78 1.63
C ILE A 45 5.50 14.20 1.67
N PHE A 46 5.75 15.47 1.37
CA PHE A 46 7.08 16.06 1.38
C PHE A 46 7.11 17.26 2.32
N TYR A 47 8.07 17.26 3.24
CA TYR A 47 8.37 18.42 4.06
C TYR A 47 9.50 19.23 3.43
N VAL A 48 9.26 20.50 3.12
CA VAL A 48 10.24 21.39 2.49
C VAL A 48 10.58 22.52 3.46
N LYS A 49 11.85 22.61 3.86
CA LYS A 49 12.35 23.70 4.71
C LYS A 49 12.56 24.96 3.88
N GLU A 50 12.54 26.11 4.55
CA GLU A 50 12.84 27.40 3.91
C GLU A 50 14.20 27.36 3.19
N GLY A 51 14.21 27.81 1.93
CA GLY A 51 15.42 27.84 1.11
C GLY A 51 15.83 26.51 0.47
N GLN A 52 15.24 25.37 0.85
CA GLN A 52 15.55 24.08 0.21
C GLN A 52 15.07 24.05 -1.25
N ARG A 53 15.94 23.53 -2.12
CA ARG A 53 15.70 23.39 -3.57
C ARG A 53 16.14 22.05 -4.16
N SER A 54 16.96 21.31 -3.41
CA SER A 54 17.44 19.99 -3.79
C SER A 54 16.42 18.93 -3.40
N ALA A 55 16.10 18.03 -4.33
CA ALA A 55 15.20 16.91 -4.07
C ALA A 55 15.76 15.97 -2.99
N VAL A 56 17.08 15.76 -2.98
CA VAL A 56 17.75 14.93 -1.97
C VAL A 56 17.55 15.52 -0.58
N ASP A 57 17.78 16.83 -0.42
CA ASP A 57 17.63 17.53 0.86
C ASP A 57 16.17 17.52 1.37
N ILE A 58 15.20 17.47 0.46
CA ILE A 58 13.77 17.36 0.79
C ILE A 58 13.44 15.94 1.27
N LEU A 59 13.94 14.91 0.59
CA LEU A 59 13.74 13.51 0.99
C LEU A 59 14.41 13.20 2.34
N ASP A 60 15.57 13.79 2.61
CA ASP A 60 16.27 13.62 3.89
C ASP A 60 15.48 14.15 5.09
N ASN A 61 14.55 15.08 4.88
CA ASN A 61 13.67 15.54 5.96
C ASN A 61 12.74 14.41 6.47
N ALA A 62 12.44 13.41 5.66
CA ALA A 62 11.60 12.27 6.05
C ALA A 62 12.32 11.30 7.01
N LEU A 63 13.66 11.29 7.02
CA LEU A 63 14.45 10.41 7.90
C LEU A 63 14.39 10.87 9.37
N ASN A 64 14.14 12.15 9.61
CA ASN A 64 14.06 12.74 10.94
C ASN A 64 12.89 13.70 11.06
N VAL A 65 11.69 13.12 11.18
CA VAL A 65 10.45 13.88 11.38
C VAL A 65 10.52 14.76 12.62
N HIS A 66 11.25 14.37 13.68
CA HIS A 66 11.44 15.19 14.88
C HIS A 66 12.17 16.53 14.60
N ASN A 67 12.94 16.61 13.52
CA ASN A 67 13.66 17.83 13.10
C ASN A 67 12.83 18.70 12.14
N THR A 68 11.52 18.44 12.07
CA THR A 68 10.55 19.26 11.36
C THR A 68 9.78 20.13 12.34
N LYS A 69 8.91 21.03 11.83
CA LYS A 69 8.10 21.87 12.71
C LYS A 69 7.08 21.01 13.49
N PRO A 70 6.78 21.32 14.76
CA PRO A 70 5.77 20.61 15.54
C PRO A 70 4.40 20.55 14.84
N ASP A 71 4.01 21.61 14.13
CA ASP A 71 2.77 21.65 13.36
C ASP A 71 2.71 20.57 12.27
N PHE A 72 3.86 20.22 11.67
CA PHE A 72 3.93 19.14 10.69
C PHE A 72 3.74 17.78 11.37
N CYS A 73 4.35 17.54 12.53
CA CYS A 73 4.12 16.33 13.31
C CYS A 73 2.64 16.20 13.72
N GLY A 74 2.01 17.31 14.15
CA GLY A 74 0.59 17.35 14.47
C GLY A 74 -0.31 17.06 13.28
N PHE A 75 0.04 17.59 12.11
CA PHE A 75 -0.61 17.25 10.84
C PHE A 75 -0.52 15.74 10.55
N LEU A 76 0.67 15.14 10.63
CA LEU A 76 0.85 13.71 10.38
C LEU A 76 0.06 12.84 11.36
N ALA A 77 0.07 13.19 12.65
CA ALA A 77 -0.69 12.49 13.68
C ALA A 77 -2.22 12.52 13.45
N GLY A 78 -2.71 13.48 12.66
CA GLY A 78 -4.11 13.58 12.29
C GLY A 78 -4.52 12.78 11.04
N LEU A 79 -3.58 12.17 10.32
CA LEU A 79 -3.88 11.50 9.05
C LEU A 79 -4.36 10.05 9.22
N GLY A 80 -3.89 9.33 10.22
CA GLY A 80 -4.20 7.91 10.39
C GLY A 80 -3.33 7.21 11.43
N GLU A 81 -3.43 5.89 11.45
CA GLU A 81 -2.68 5.02 12.35
C GLU A 81 -1.32 4.66 11.74
N GLY A 82 -0.26 4.66 12.56
CA GLY A 82 1.04 4.16 12.14
C GLY A 82 1.01 2.64 12.01
N VAL A 83 1.36 2.13 10.83
CA VAL A 83 1.39 0.70 10.54
C VAL A 83 2.78 0.27 10.09
N GLU A 84 3.18 -0.93 10.51
CA GLU A 84 4.44 -1.55 10.11
C GLU A 84 4.23 -2.43 8.87
N ILE A 85 5.14 -2.28 7.91
CA ILE A 85 5.11 -3.00 6.64
C ILE A 85 5.45 -4.47 6.85
N GLY A 86 4.68 -5.36 6.22
CA GLY A 86 4.81 -6.81 6.37
C GLY A 86 3.94 -7.41 7.48
N LEU A 87 3.51 -6.60 8.45
CA LEU A 87 2.55 -6.99 9.50
C LEU A 87 1.12 -6.55 9.19
N HIS A 88 0.96 -5.38 8.58
CA HIS A 88 -0.35 -4.85 8.22
C HIS A 88 -0.97 -5.63 7.05
N ASP A 89 -2.24 -5.98 7.18
CA ASP A 89 -2.96 -6.82 6.21
C ASP A 89 -3.75 -6.03 5.16
N SER A 90 -3.70 -4.71 5.22
CA SER A 90 -4.43 -3.83 4.30
C SER A 90 -3.45 -3.04 3.39
N TRP A 91 -3.92 -1.99 2.73
CA TRP A 91 -3.10 -1.22 1.80
C TRP A 91 -1.97 -0.46 2.49
N THR A 92 -0.73 -0.73 2.12
CA THR A 92 0.45 -0.09 2.74
C THR A 92 1.15 0.94 1.84
N GLY A 93 0.52 1.28 0.71
CA GLY A 93 1.01 2.30 -0.21
C GLY A 93 1.70 1.79 -1.47
N HIS A 94 2.03 0.49 -1.53
CA HIS A 94 2.58 -0.15 -2.73
C HIS A 94 2.14 -1.61 -2.83
N TRP A 95 1.99 -2.14 -4.04
CA TRP A 95 1.47 -3.50 -4.25
C TRP A 95 2.42 -4.59 -3.74
N SER A 96 3.74 -4.36 -3.85
CA SER A 96 4.75 -5.32 -3.36
C SER A 96 4.80 -5.43 -1.84
N THR A 97 4.17 -4.50 -1.11
CA THR A 97 4.19 -4.43 0.35
C THR A 97 2.80 -4.53 0.98
N ALA A 98 1.73 -4.54 0.18
CA ALA A 98 0.34 -4.59 0.64
C ALA A 98 -0.15 -6.03 0.83
N PHE A 99 -1.21 -6.20 1.64
CA PHE A 99 -1.92 -7.46 1.79
C PHE A 99 -1.02 -8.66 2.16
N SER A 100 -0.06 -8.42 3.06
CA SER A 100 0.90 -9.46 3.47
C SER A 100 0.19 -10.71 3.99
N SER A 101 0.39 -11.83 3.28
CA SER A 101 -0.18 -13.14 3.62
C SER A 101 0.71 -13.90 4.61
N GLU A 102 1.99 -13.53 4.73
CA GLU A 102 2.96 -14.12 5.65
C GLU A 102 2.93 -13.43 7.03
N ARG A 103 1.74 -13.36 7.64
CA ARG A 103 1.57 -12.80 8.99
C ARG A 103 2.29 -13.69 10.01
N LYS A 104 3.41 -13.22 10.54
CA LYS A 104 3.93 -13.73 11.81
C LYS A 104 3.40 -12.81 12.91
N PRO A 105 2.63 -13.31 13.89
CA PRO A 105 2.38 -12.55 15.10
C PRO A 105 3.74 -12.18 15.70
N LEU A 106 4.03 -10.90 15.88
CA LEU A 106 5.23 -10.49 16.59
C LEU A 106 4.95 -10.47 18.10
N GLU A 107 5.94 -10.94 18.86
CA GLU A 107 6.16 -10.48 20.23
C GLU A 107 6.38 -8.96 20.17
N GLU A 108 5.73 -8.19 21.04
CA GLU A 108 5.84 -6.73 21.09
C GLU A 108 7.32 -6.31 21.00
N SER A 109 7.72 -5.71 19.88
CA SER A 109 9.07 -5.16 19.77
C SER A 109 9.16 -3.92 20.64
N ASP A 110 10.29 -3.75 21.34
CA ASP A 110 10.57 -2.53 22.10
C ASP A 110 10.31 -1.29 21.24
N ALA A 111 9.65 -0.29 21.83
CA ALA A 111 9.38 0.98 21.16
C ALA A 111 10.69 1.58 20.64
N VAL A 112 10.84 1.64 19.32
CA VAL A 112 11.99 2.28 18.69
C VAL A 112 11.74 3.78 18.69
N ASP A 113 12.75 4.55 19.10
CA ASP A 113 12.64 5.99 19.32
C ASP A 113 12.36 6.79 18.01
N HIS A 114 12.47 6.15 16.84
CA HIS A 114 12.35 6.78 15.53
C HIS A 114 11.68 5.86 14.48
N TYR A 115 10.45 6.19 14.11
CA TYR A 115 9.73 5.55 12.99
C TYR A 115 9.97 6.30 11.67
N ILE A 116 10.25 5.56 10.60
CA ILE A 116 10.42 6.11 9.24
C ILE A 116 9.21 5.70 8.40
N ILE A 117 8.39 6.68 8.03
CA ILE A 117 7.11 6.47 7.35
C ILE A 117 7.32 6.42 5.83
N ASP A 118 8.29 5.65 5.33
CA ASP A 118 8.72 5.67 3.92
C ASP A 118 8.01 4.68 3.00
N GLY A 119 7.02 3.94 3.53
CA GLY A 119 6.34 2.84 2.84
C GLY A 119 7.17 1.56 2.71
N VAL A 120 8.45 1.58 3.12
CA VAL A 120 9.32 0.40 3.17
C VAL A 120 9.29 -0.23 4.57
N THR A 121 9.29 0.60 5.60
CA THR A 121 9.23 0.11 7.00
C THR A 121 7.91 0.46 7.67
N HIS A 122 7.42 1.68 7.50
CA HIS A 122 6.14 2.12 8.06
C HIS A 122 5.36 2.97 7.05
N ALA A 123 4.06 3.03 7.24
CA ALA A 123 3.14 3.97 6.58
C ALA A 123 2.17 4.52 7.62
N LEU A 124 1.51 5.65 7.31
CA LEU A 124 0.28 6.00 8.01
C LEU A 124 -0.89 5.47 7.21
N TRP A 125 -1.79 4.75 7.85
CA TRP A 125 -2.93 4.13 7.22
C TRP A 125 -4.24 4.69 7.76
N TRP A 126 -5.18 4.89 6.86
CA TRP A 126 -6.54 5.29 7.19
C TRP A 126 -7.52 4.64 6.23
N ALA A 127 -8.73 4.33 6.69
CA ALA A 127 -9.77 3.81 5.84
C ALA A 127 -11.16 4.27 6.26
N ASP A 128 -12.07 4.29 5.30
CA ASP A 128 -13.51 4.36 5.51
C ASP A 128 -14.24 3.24 4.76
N ALA A 129 -15.57 3.35 4.58
CA ALA A 129 -16.37 2.36 3.88
C ALA A 129 -16.01 2.22 2.38
N GLY A 130 -15.48 3.26 1.75
CA GLY A 130 -15.25 3.32 0.30
C GLY A 130 -13.77 3.28 -0.12
N CYS A 131 -12.84 3.70 0.73
CA CYS A 131 -11.43 3.75 0.38
C CYS A 131 -10.46 3.41 1.52
N GLU A 132 -9.24 3.10 1.13
CA GLU A 132 -8.06 3.00 1.99
C GLU A 132 -7.00 3.98 1.49
N LEU A 133 -6.41 4.71 2.41
CA LEU A 133 -5.37 5.69 2.19
C LEU A 133 -4.11 5.24 2.91
N ALA A 134 -3.02 5.14 2.18
CA ALA A 134 -1.68 5.06 2.76
C ALA A 134 -0.95 6.38 2.53
N PHE A 135 -0.47 7.01 3.60
CA PHE A 135 0.39 8.17 3.53
C PHE A 135 1.83 7.75 3.79
N VAL A 136 2.71 8.17 2.88
CA VAL A 136 4.14 7.88 2.94
C VAL A 136 4.95 9.16 2.78
N LEU A 137 6.06 9.24 3.49
CA LEU A 137 7.08 10.29 3.42
C LEU A 137 8.29 9.70 2.69
N PRO A 138 8.42 9.95 1.37
CA PRO A 138 9.44 9.27 0.58
C PRO A 138 10.85 9.63 1.05
N THR A 139 11.70 8.61 1.08
CA THR A 139 13.14 8.70 1.33
C THR A 139 13.91 8.26 0.08
N GLU A 140 15.21 8.56 -0.02
CA GLU A 140 16.03 7.98 -1.09
C GLU A 140 16.00 6.45 -1.12
N ARG A 141 15.91 5.81 0.06
CA ARG A 141 15.78 4.36 0.17
C ARG A 141 14.50 3.88 -0.49
N SER A 142 13.36 4.48 -0.14
CA SER A 142 12.07 4.11 -0.74
C SER A 142 12.07 4.25 -2.26
N LEU A 143 12.69 5.32 -2.79
CA LEU A 143 12.84 5.50 -4.23
C LEU A 143 13.67 4.39 -4.86
N ARG A 144 14.77 3.96 -4.24
CA ARG A 144 15.59 2.87 -4.76
C ARG A 144 14.82 1.54 -4.78
N VAL A 145 14.10 1.23 -3.71
CA VAL A 145 13.29 0.01 -3.57
C VAL A 145 12.20 -0.02 -4.64
N PHE A 146 11.33 0.99 -4.69
CA PHE A 146 10.18 0.97 -5.59
C PHE A 146 10.52 1.25 -7.05
N LYS A 147 11.65 1.93 -7.34
CA LYS A 147 12.14 2.07 -8.72
C LYS A 147 12.72 0.76 -9.27
N GLN A 148 13.33 -0.08 -8.42
CA GLN A 148 13.77 -1.41 -8.83
C GLN A 148 12.59 -2.35 -9.11
N ASP A 149 11.49 -2.22 -8.37
CA ASP A 149 10.26 -2.97 -8.63
C ASP A 149 9.64 -2.60 -9.99
N LEU A 150 9.64 -1.31 -10.38
CA LEU A 150 9.18 -0.88 -11.71
C LEU A 150 10.10 -1.33 -12.86
N ALA A 151 11.40 -1.48 -12.60
CA ALA A 151 12.40 -1.87 -13.61
C ALA A 151 12.57 -3.38 -13.74
N SER A 152 12.12 -4.15 -12.74
CA SER A 152 12.01 -5.59 -12.84
C SER A 152 10.82 -5.90 -13.75
N PRO A 153 10.99 -6.64 -14.86
CA PRO A 153 9.82 -7.19 -15.53
C PRO A 153 9.05 -7.96 -14.47
N ALA A 154 7.76 -7.67 -14.32
CA ALA A 154 6.89 -8.42 -13.43
C ALA A 154 7.16 -9.90 -13.73
N THR A 155 7.86 -10.58 -12.82
CA THR A 155 8.00 -12.02 -12.90
C THR A 155 6.61 -12.54 -12.61
N SER A 156 5.84 -12.68 -13.69
CA SER A 156 4.61 -13.43 -13.77
C SER A 156 4.96 -14.88 -13.48
N SER A 157 5.16 -15.16 -12.20
CA SER A 157 5.32 -16.50 -11.67
C SER A 157 5.17 -16.43 -10.17
N ARG A 158 3.93 -16.52 -9.72
CA ARG A 158 3.54 -17.33 -8.56
C ARG A 158 2.10 -17.78 -8.75
#